data_AF-A0AAP5UCR6-F1
#
_entry.id   AF-A0AAP5UCR6-F1
#
_cell.length_a   1.000
_cell.length_b   1.000
_cell.length_c   1.000
_cell.angle_alpha   90.00
_cell.angle_beta   90.00
_cell.angle_gamma   90.00
#
_symmetry.space_group_name_H-M   'P 1'
#
loop_
_entity.id
_entity.type
_entity.pdbx_description
1 polymer ?
#
loop_
_entity_poly.entity_id
_entity_poly.type
_entity_poly.pdbx_seq_one_letter_code
_entity_poly.pdbx_strand_id
1 'polypeptide(L)'
;MGKYDYTKINLIAHRFLLNSCSPQYPINIYSEISKIKNIQLITYEEWDNFLGRKIGRLASSYSPDAFTYNHPQLGFILAYNNKTSPYHRQRIQRIRFSLAHELGHILLGHFDKQGGSLIKNGSPKDPFMEKEADLFAAETLAPRSLINPYRGQNEIAKYFDISTSAARISLYYKRNYSSNSFNEDKNLFNHFKYIERNFFLHTPPRNLIRNNDFDPSLTYEFLGVIFHFCKSCHHIDIVENRNYKFCTLCGSNNLLLVSKDNYFEFHEAEEQTAFIDQEENGDMHYTKLKLDADGRLEEKCPRCENEDLRGSYCNICGAGIINKCSGNHIGSLWRPACIGHLLGADRFCPQCGATSTFLEEGLLEEYTKTKKNNLEKKTPKLA
;
A
#
# COMPACT_ATOMS: atom_id res chain seq x y z
N MET A 1 31.34 7.74 21.73
CA MET A 1 30.44 8.62 20.95
C MET A 1 31.19 9.52 19.95
N GLY A 2 32.51 9.75 20.08
CA GLY A 2 33.26 10.65 19.19
C GLY A 2 33.79 10.06 17.87
N LYS A 3 33.06 9.13 17.22
CA LYS A 3 33.53 8.49 15.97
C LYS A 3 32.79 8.94 14.70
N TYR A 4 31.58 9.49 14.83
CA TYR A 4 30.72 9.89 13.71
C TYR A 4 30.16 11.30 13.93
N ASP A 5 30.00 12.07 12.86
CA ASP A 5 29.38 13.41 12.91
C ASP A 5 27.85 13.28 12.90
N TYR A 6 27.30 12.85 14.03
CA TYR A 6 25.87 12.69 14.22
C TYR A 6 25.08 13.98 13.97
N THR A 7 25.68 15.14 14.25
CA THR A 7 25.04 16.44 14.02
C THR A 7 24.84 16.67 12.53
N LYS A 8 25.87 16.42 11.70
CA LYS A 8 25.77 16.52 10.25
C LYS A 8 24.74 15.53 9.69
N ILE A 9 24.76 14.29 10.14
CA ILE A 9 23.84 13.24 9.66
C ILE A 9 22.39 13.64 9.95
N ASN A 10 22.07 14.04 11.19
CA ASN A 10 20.70 14.44 11.55
C ASN A 10 20.28 15.70 10.80
N LEU A 11 21.17 16.68 10.64
CA LEU A 11 20.87 17.90 9.89
C LEU A 11 20.47 17.58 8.44
N ILE A 12 21.16 16.65 7.78
CA ILE A 12 20.87 16.25 6.40
C ILE A 12 19.55 15.47 6.34
N ALA A 13 19.32 14.53 7.28
CA ALA A 13 18.05 13.80 7.38
C ALA A 13 16.86 14.74 7.62
N HIS A 14 16.98 15.68 8.55
CA HIS A 14 15.93 16.65 8.88
C HIS A 14 15.66 17.60 7.72
N ARG A 15 16.69 18.06 7.00
CA ARG A 15 16.51 18.86 5.77
C ARG A 15 15.76 18.09 4.69
N PHE A 16 16.06 16.81 4.51
CA PHE A 16 15.31 15.96 3.58
C PHE A 16 13.84 15.86 4.01
N LEU A 17 13.57 15.55 5.28
CA LEU A 17 12.21 15.42 5.80
C LEU A 17 11.39 16.71 5.66
N LEU A 18 11.96 17.87 5.98
CA LEU A 18 11.22 19.14 5.97
C LEU A 18 11.00 19.71 4.57
N ASN A 19 11.96 19.51 3.67
CA ASN A 19 11.91 20.12 2.34
C ASN A 19 11.26 19.22 1.29
N SER A 20 11.33 17.90 1.49
CA SER A 20 10.90 16.93 0.48
C SER A 20 9.69 16.11 0.90
N CYS A 21 9.48 15.87 2.19
CA CYS A 21 8.44 14.94 2.64
C CYS A 21 7.14 15.64 3.06
N SER A 22 6.01 14.97 2.83
CA SER A 22 4.76 15.35 3.50
C SER A 22 4.89 15.21 5.03
N PRO A 23 4.22 16.06 5.83
CA PRO A 23 4.29 16.02 7.28
C PRO A 23 3.46 14.88 7.88
N GLN A 24 3.77 13.65 7.49
CA GLN A 24 3.06 12.45 7.86
C GLN A 24 4.02 11.26 8.00
N TYR A 25 3.89 10.52 9.10
CA TYR A 25 4.52 9.23 9.28
C TYR A 25 3.50 8.09 9.21
N PRO A 26 3.89 6.92 8.67
CA PRO A 26 5.18 6.64 8.01
C PRO A 26 5.37 7.40 6.69
N ILE A 27 6.58 7.89 6.40
CA ILE A 27 6.86 8.61 5.15
C ILE A 27 6.76 7.68 3.93
N ASN A 28 6.29 8.20 2.80
CA ASN A 28 6.27 7.48 1.53
C ASN A 28 7.66 7.53 0.87
N ILE A 29 8.61 6.70 1.33
CA ILE A 29 10.02 6.79 0.91
C ILE A 29 10.18 6.62 -0.61
N TYR A 30 9.34 5.79 -1.23
CA TYR A 30 9.30 5.60 -2.68
C TYR A 30 8.92 6.88 -3.44
N SER A 31 7.82 7.54 -3.03
CA SER A 31 7.36 8.79 -3.63
C SER A 31 8.34 9.92 -3.38
N GLU A 32 8.95 10.00 -2.19
CA GLU A 32 9.89 11.08 -1.90
C GLU A 32 11.21 10.95 -2.65
N ILE A 33 11.71 9.74 -2.87
CA ILE A 33 12.90 9.52 -3.70
C ILE A 33 12.60 9.80 -5.19
N SER A 34 11.46 9.34 -5.71
CA SER A 34 11.12 9.50 -7.13
C SER A 34 10.94 10.96 -7.58
N LYS A 35 10.75 11.90 -6.65
CA LYS A 35 10.71 13.34 -6.93
C LYS A 35 12.10 13.99 -7.06
N ILE A 36 13.17 13.32 -6.64
CA ILE A 36 14.52 13.91 -6.65
C ILE A 36 15.10 13.85 -8.06
N LYS A 37 15.23 15.01 -8.71
CA LYS A 37 15.63 15.14 -10.13
C LYS A 37 16.93 14.40 -10.53
N ASN A 38 17.89 14.25 -9.61
CA ASN A 38 19.18 13.62 -9.88
C ASN A 38 19.22 12.12 -9.50
N ILE A 39 18.07 11.52 -9.19
CA ILE A 39 17.94 10.11 -8.84
C ILE A 39 16.90 9.46 -9.75
N GLN A 40 17.32 8.45 -10.49
CA GLN A 40 16.46 7.52 -11.21
C GLN A 40 16.17 6.33 -10.29
N LEU A 41 14.96 6.28 -9.74
CA LEU A 41 14.51 5.16 -8.91
C LEU A 41 13.90 4.08 -9.81
N ILE A 42 14.53 2.89 -9.84
CA ILE A 42 14.10 1.80 -10.71
C ILE A 42 14.03 0.47 -9.97
N THR A 43 13.20 -0.43 -10.44
CA THR A 43 13.10 -1.81 -9.96
C THR A 43 14.30 -2.64 -10.42
N TYR A 44 14.54 -3.77 -9.77
CA TYR A 44 15.57 -4.73 -10.19
C TYR A 44 15.34 -5.28 -11.60
N GLU A 45 14.08 -5.40 -12.01
CA GLU A 45 13.73 -5.81 -13.37
C GLU A 45 14.11 -4.75 -14.40
N GLU A 46 13.80 -3.48 -14.14
CA GLU A 46 14.22 -2.36 -14.98
C GLU A 46 15.75 -2.23 -15.04
N TRP A 47 16.46 -2.46 -13.92
CA TRP A 47 17.92 -2.47 -13.90
C TRP A 47 18.52 -3.57 -14.78
N ASP A 48 18.02 -4.80 -14.67
CA ASP A 48 18.52 -5.92 -15.47
C ASP A 48 18.25 -5.70 -16.97
N ASN A 49 17.09 -5.11 -17.30
CA ASN A 49 16.75 -4.68 -18.65
C ASN A 49 17.68 -3.56 -19.15
N PHE A 50 17.95 -2.56 -18.32
CA PHE A 50 18.87 -1.46 -18.64
C PHE A 50 20.27 -1.95 -19.00
N LEU A 51 20.75 -3.03 -18.36
CA LEU A 51 22.05 -3.65 -18.69
C LEU A 51 21.99 -4.67 -19.83
N GLY A 52 20.82 -4.92 -20.44
CA GLY A 52 20.63 -5.90 -21.51
C GLY A 52 20.87 -7.35 -21.05
N ARG A 53 20.55 -7.67 -19.79
CA ARG A 53 20.83 -8.98 -19.17
C ARG A 53 19.53 -9.74 -18.87
N LYS A 54 19.66 -11.02 -18.51
CA LYS A 54 18.52 -11.87 -18.14
C LYS A 54 17.87 -11.35 -16.85
N ILE A 55 16.59 -11.00 -16.93
CA ILE A 55 15.76 -10.40 -15.88
C ILE A 55 15.86 -11.14 -14.52
N GLY A 56 16.06 -10.38 -13.45
CA GLY A 56 15.91 -10.73 -12.04
C GLY A 56 17.13 -11.33 -11.33
N ARG A 57 18.24 -11.60 -12.04
CA ARG A 57 19.40 -12.30 -11.47
C ARG A 57 20.60 -11.39 -11.21
N LEU A 58 20.80 -10.35 -12.01
CA LEU A 58 22.00 -9.53 -11.90
C LEU A 58 21.88 -8.52 -10.76
N ALA A 59 20.78 -7.76 -10.70
CA ALA A 59 20.49 -6.82 -9.62
C ALA A 59 20.59 -7.46 -8.23
N SER A 60 19.97 -8.64 -8.06
CA SER A 60 19.99 -9.42 -6.81
C SER A 60 21.40 -9.88 -6.40
N SER A 61 22.36 -9.93 -7.33
CA SER A 61 23.75 -10.27 -7.01
C SER A 61 24.54 -9.07 -6.46
N TYR A 62 24.09 -7.84 -6.69
CA TYR A 62 24.71 -6.63 -6.12
C TYR A 62 24.26 -6.40 -4.67
N SER A 63 22.97 -6.61 -4.41
CA SER A 63 22.37 -6.46 -3.08
C SER A 63 21.01 -7.16 -3.04
N PRO A 64 20.59 -7.74 -1.89
CA PRO A 64 19.29 -8.37 -1.78
C PRO A 64 18.09 -7.40 -1.89
N ASP A 65 18.25 -6.14 -1.46
CA ASP A 65 17.11 -5.23 -1.26
C ASP A 65 17.20 -3.92 -2.06
N ALA A 66 18.35 -3.23 -2.03
CA ALA A 66 18.60 -2.06 -2.87
C ALA A 66 20.11 -1.80 -3.03
N PHE A 67 20.48 -1.05 -4.07
CA PHE A 67 21.82 -0.51 -4.28
C PHE A 67 21.76 0.75 -5.16
N THR A 68 22.84 1.53 -5.16
CA THR A 68 22.98 2.71 -6.01
C THR A 68 24.14 2.59 -6.98
N TYR A 69 23.90 3.04 -8.22
CA TYR A 69 24.90 3.24 -9.25
C TYR A 69 25.00 4.72 -9.63
N ASN A 70 26.19 5.29 -9.54
CA ASN A 70 26.50 6.63 -10.03
C ASN A 70 26.81 6.55 -11.54
N HIS A 71 25.81 6.85 -12.37
CA HIS A 71 25.93 6.82 -13.82
C HIS A 71 26.51 8.16 -14.34
N PRO A 72 27.59 8.16 -15.13
CA PRO A 72 28.30 9.39 -15.55
C PRO A 72 27.42 10.44 -16.26
N GLN A 73 26.36 10.00 -16.95
CA GLN A 73 25.46 10.87 -17.73
C GLN A 73 24.05 11.02 -17.15
N LEU A 74 23.59 10.07 -16.33
CA LEU A 74 22.19 9.98 -15.90
C LEU A 74 22.01 10.38 -14.44
N GLY A 75 23.11 10.68 -13.73
CA GLY A 75 23.09 10.87 -12.29
C GLY A 75 23.03 9.54 -11.55
N PHE A 76 22.39 9.52 -10.38
CA PHE A 76 22.28 8.31 -9.58
C PHE A 76 21.13 7.43 -10.08
N ILE A 77 21.39 6.13 -10.25
CA ILE A 77 20.38 5.10 -10.46
C ILE A 77 20.28 4.32 -9.15
N LEU A 78 19.14 4.44 -8.47
CA LEU A 78 18.85 3.71 -7.23
C LEU A 78 17.94 2.54 -7.60
N ALA A 79 18.49 1.33 -7.55
CA ALA A 79 17.77 0.11 -7.89
C ALA A 79 17.26 -0.58 -6.63
N TYR A 80 16.02 -1.11 -6.64
CA TYR A 80 15.45 -1.83 -5.49
C TYR A 80 14.63 -3.07 -5.87
N ASN A 81 14.58 -4.02 -4.94
CA ASN A 81 13.84 -5.27 -5.07
C ASN A 81 12.38 -5.08 -4.67
N ASN A 82 11.53 -4.73 -5.62
CA ASN A 82 10.12 -4.46 -5.35
C ASN A 82 9.25 -5.73 -5.18
N LYS A 83 9.83 -6.92 -5.38
CA LYS A 83 9.09 -8.19 -5.31
C LYS A 83 8.79 -8.57 -3.87
N THR A 84 7.58 -8.29 -3.41
CA THR A 84 7.12 -8.56 -2.05
C THR A 84 5.61 -8.78 -2.01
N SER A 85 5.06 -9.22 -0.89
CA SER A 85 3.63 -9.44 -0.72
C SER A 85 3.15 -8.88 0.63
N PRO A 86 1.83 -8.70 0.84
CA PRO A 86 1.28 -8.23 2.12
C PRO A 86 1.65 -9.12 3.31
N TYR A 87 1.97 -10.39 3.08
CA TYR A 87 2.37 -11.35 4.13
C TYR A 87 3.83 -11.15 4.58
N HIS A 88 4.66 -10.53 3.75
CA HIS A 88 6.08 -10.32 4.01
C HIS A 88 6.37 -8.92 4.55
N ARG A 89 5.67 -8.51 5.61
CA ARG A 89 5.83 -7.18 6.23
C ARG A 89 7.29 -6.82 6.50
N GLN A 90 8.07 -7.76 7.05
CA GLN A 90 9.47 -7.52 7.36
C GLN A 90 10.29 -7.23 6.09
N ARG A 91 9.93 -7.81 4.94
CA ARG A 91 10.60 -7.56 3.67
C ARG A 91 10.31 -6.14 3.15
N ILE A 92 9.06 -5.70 3.23
CA ILE A 92 8.66 -4.31 2.90
C ILE A 92 9.51 -3.34 3.72
N GLN A 93 9.55 -3.54 5.03
CA GLN A 93 10.30 -2.68 5.95
C GLN A 93 11.82 -2.70 5.71
N ARG A 94 12.37 -3.85 5.27
CA ARG A 94 13.78 -3.96 4.84
C ARG A 94 14.03 -3.15 3.57
N ILE A 95 13.18 -3.27 2.56
CA ILE A 95 13.29 -2.49 1.31
C ILE A 95 13.22 -0.99 1.62
N ARG A 96 12.27 -0.54 2.46
CA ARG A 96 12.18 0.87 2.90
C ARG A 96 13.47 1.36 3.55
N PHE A 97 14.03 0.56 4.47
CA PHE A 97 15.30 0.89 5.11
C PHE A 97 16.44 0.95 4.11
N SER A 98 16.53 -0.01 3.19
CA SER A 98 17.57 -0.04 2.16
C SER A 98 17.47 1.14 1.20
N LEU A 99 16.27 1.54 0.77
CA LEU A 99 16.06 2.76 -0.02
C LEU A 99 16.56 4.01 0.72
N ALA A 100 16.22 4.15 2.01
CA ALA A 100 16.67 5.27 2.83
C ALA A 100 18.20 5.24 3.07
N HIS A 101 18.79 4.06 3.23
CA HIS A 101 20.25 3.86 3.37
C HIS A 101 20.99 4.29 2.10
N GLU A 102 20.52 3.84 0.94
CA GLU A 102 21.06 4.23 -0.37
C GLU A 102 20.91 5.74 -0.62
N LEU A 103 19.77 6.33 -0.27
CA LEU A 103 19.58 7.78 -0.28
C LEU A 103 20.58 8.49 0.64
N GLY A 104 20.88 7.89 1.81
CA GLY A 104 21.90 8.38 2.74
C GLY A 104 23.27 8.45 2.09
N HIS A 105 23.70 7.42 1.34
CA HIS A 105 24.96 7.47 0.59
C HIS A 105 25.01 8.65 -0.39
N ILE A 106 23.90 8.93 -1.07
CA ILE A 106 23.81 10.02 -2.04
C ILE A 106 23.91 11.37 -1.31
N LEU A 107 23.06 11.60 -0.32
CA LEU A 107 22.95 12.91 0.35
C LEU A 107 24.11 13.23 1.29
N LEU A 108 24.80 12.21 1.82
CA LEU A 108 26.01 12.40 2.63
C LEU A 108 27.28 12.60 1.78
N GLY A 109 27.17 12.46 0.45
CA GLY A 109 28.29 12.63 -0.50
C GLY A 109 29.30 11.49 -0.44
N HIS A 110 28.85 10.25 -0.21
CA HIS A 110 29.75 9.10 -0.10
C HIS A 110 30.33 8.66 -1.46
N PHE A 111 29.65 8.97 -2.57
CA PHE A 111 30.15 8.68 -3.92
C PHE A 111 31.32 9.58 -4.35
N ASP A 112 31.29 10.85 -3.94
CA ASP A 112 32.37 11.82 -4.25
C ASP A 112 33.70 11.43 -3.62
N LYS A 113 33.66 10.66 -2.52
CA LYS A 113 34.83 10.25 -1.75
C LYS A 113 35.46 8.94 -2.22
N GLN A 114 34.74 8.09 -2.97
CA GLN A 114 35.22 6.75 -3.35
C GLN A 114 35.69 6.62 -4.82
N GLY A 115 35.52 7.65 -5.66
CA GLY A 115 36.07 7.66 -7.03
C GLY A 115 35.57 6.55 -7.97
N GLY A 116 34.56 5.77 -7.58
CA GLY A 116 34.01 4.63 -8.32
C GLY A 116 32.52 4.79 -8.63
N SER A 117 32.08 4.26 -9.77
CA SER A 117 30.69 4.40 -10.25
C SER A 117 29.68 3.49 -9.52
N LEU A 118 30.10 2.39 -8.90
CA LEU A 118 29.20 1.45 -8.18
C LEU A 118 29.56 1.40 -6.69
N ILE A 119 28.59 1.68 -5.80
CA ILE A 119 28.71 1.32 -4.39
C ILE A 119 28.13 -0.10 -4.23
N LYS A 120 28.97 -1.13 -4.38
CA LYS A 120 28.59 -2.54 -4.18
C LYS A 120 28.57 -2.87 -2.68
N ASN A 121 27.54 -3.57 -2.23
CA ASN A 121 27.62 -4.32 -0.97
C ASN A 121 28.50 -5.55 -1.20
N GLY A 122 29.77 -5.51 -0.75
CA GLY A 122 30.60 -6.73 -0.73
C GLY A 122 32.13 -6.62 -0.70
N SER A 123 32.77 -5.45 -0.84
CA SER A 123 34.23 -5.30 -0.58
C SER A 123 34.58 -3.85 -0.27
N PRO A 124 35.60 -3.61 0.56
CA PRO A 124 35.49 -2.88 1.81
C PRO A 124 35.08 -1.42 1.59
N LYS A 125 33.77 -1.20 1.55
CA LYS A 125 33.16 0.11 1.80
C LYS A 125 33.67 0.57 3.16
N ASP A 126 34.10 1.82 3.25
CA ASP A 126 34.49 2.43 4.52
C ASP A 126 33.40 2.10 5.58
N PRO A 127 33.69 1.28 6.62
CA PRO A 127 32.70 0.89 7.62
C PRO A 127 32.08 2.09 8.33
N PHE A 128 32.77 3.23 8.29
CA PHE A 128 32.23 4.49 8.78
C PHE A 128 31.11 5.00 7.88
N MET A 129 31.30 5.06 6.56
CA MET A 129 30.28 5.54 5.61
C MET A 129 29.01 4.68 5.62
N GLU A 130 29.14 3.35 5.70
CA GLU A 130 27.98 2.46 5.87
C GLU A 130 27.21 2.79 7.16
N LYS A 131 27.96 3.05 8.24
CA LYS A 131 27.34 3.39 9.51
C LYS A 131 26.66 4.76 9.47
N GLU A 132 27.24 5.73 8.77
CA GLU A 132 26.62 7.04 8.55
C GLU A 132 25.33 6.92 7.74
N ALA A 133 25.31 6.08 6.69
CA ALA A 133 24.11 5.80 5.90
C ALA A 133 23.01 5.08 6.71
N ASP A 134 23.37 4.10 7.54
CA ASP A 134 22.44 3.45 8.49
C ASP A 134 21.81 4.46 9.46
N LEU A 135 22.62 5.38 9.99
CA LEU A 135 22.15 6.41 10.92
C LEU A 135 21.22 7.40 10.22
N PHE A 136 21.54 7.79 8.98
CA PHE A 136 20.67 8.60 8.14
C PHE A 136 19.32 7.91 7.90
N ALA A 137 19.33 6.62 7.53
CA ALA A 137 18.11 5.85 7.28
C ALA A 137 17.24 5.74 8.54
N ALA A 138 17.86 5.45 9.68
CA ALA A 138 17.16 5.37 10.97
C ALA A 138 16.51 6.69 11.37
N GLU A 139 17.24 7.81 11.24
CA GLU A 139 16.71 9.14 11.56
C GLU A 139 15.62 9.59 10.58
N THR A 140 15.73 9.22 9.30
CA THR A 140 14.74 9.57 8.27
C THR A 140 13.42 8.82 8.48
N LEU A 141 13.48 7.51 8.67
CA LEU A 141 12.27 6.67 8.79
C LEU A 141 11.62 6.75 10.17
N ALA A 142 12.41 6.96 11.23
CA ALA A 142 11.92 7.09 12.59
C ALA A 142 12.76 8.10 13.39
N PRO A 143 12.54 9.41 13.19
CA PRO A 143 13.29 10.46 13.86
C PRO A 143 13.29 10.27 15.37
N ARG A 144 14.45 10.38 16.00
CA ARG A 144 14.55 10.12 17.44
C ARG A 144 13.84 11.17 18.27
N SER A 145 13.74 12.40 17.77
CA SER A 145 12.92 13.47 18.36
C SER A 145 11.46 13.06 18.53
N LEU A 146 10.95 12.20 17.65
CA LEU A 146 9.57 11.72 17.58
C LEU A 146 9.31 10.41 18.34
N ILE A 147 10.36 9.66 18.68
CA ILE A 147 10.21 8.40 19.42
C ILE A 147 9.83 8.67 20.87
N ASN A 148 8.67 8.14 21.27
CA ASN A 148 8.26 8.10 22.68
C ASN A 148 9.05 7.01 23.42
N PRO A 149 9.92 7.35 24.39
CA PRO A 149 10.78 6.37 25.08
C PRO A 149 10.01 5.41 25.99
N TYR A 150 8.73 5.67 26.28
CA TYR A 150 7.88 4.84 27.12
C TYR A 150 7.09 3.79 26.34
N ARG A 151 7.06 3.87 25.00
CA ARG A 151 6.40 2.86 24.16
C ARG A 151 7.28 1.62 23.97
N GLY A 152 6.62 0.48 23.74
CA GLY A 152 7.30 -0.76 23.35
C GLY A 152 7.85 -0.69 21.92
N GLN A 153 8.90 -1.47 21.63
CA GLN A 153 9.50 -1.54 20.29
C GLN A 153 8.50 -1.95 19.19
N ASN A 154 7.51 -2.79 19.51
CA ASN A 154 6.50 -3.23 18.55
C ASN A 154 5.53 -2.09 18.18
N GLU A 155 5.19 -1.22 19.14
CA GLU A 155 4.39 -0.03 18.85
C GLU A 155 5.18 0.93 17.96
N ILE A 156 6.43 1.23 18.30
CA ILE A 156 7.30 2.10 17.50
C ILE A 156 7.45 1.54 16.07
N ALA A 157 7.67 0.24 15.94
CA ALA A 157 7.74 -0.44 14.65
C ALA A 157 6.47 -0.25 13.82
N LYS A 158 5.28 -0.26 14.44
CA LYS A 158 4.01 0.02 13.76
C LYS A 158 3.87 1.50 13.37
N TYR A 159 4.16 2.43 14.30
CA TYR A 159 4.01 3.87 14.09
C TYR A 159 4.85 4.41 12.93
N PHE A 160 6.07 3.91 12.77
CA PHE A 160 6.98 4.34 11.71
C PHE A 160 7.04 3.36 10.54
N ASP A 161 6.32 2.24 10.65
CA ASP A 161 6.37 1.08 9.75
C ASP A 161 7.81 0.70 9.36
N ILE A 162 8.59 0.41 10.41
CA ILE A 162 9.96 -0.11 10.35
C ILE A 162 10.03 -1.48 11.02
N SER A 163 11.12 -2.21 10.78
CA SER A 163 11.33 -3.50 11.45
C SER A 163 11.42 -3.35 12.97
N THR A 164 10.99 -4.38 13.71
CA THR A 164 11.15 -4.43 15.16
C THR A 164 12.61 -4.26 15.60
N SER A 165 13.54 -4.80 14.80
CA SER A 165 14.98 -4.63 15.01
C SER A 165 15.42 -3.16 14.89
N ALA A 166 14.96 -2.46 13.85
CA ALA A 166 15.23 -1.03 13.68
C ALA A 166 14.61 -0.20 14.81
N ALA A 167 13.35 -0.48 15.18
CA ALA A 167 12.67 0.18 16.28
C ALA A 167 13.40 0.00 17.63
N ARG A 168 13.90 -1.21 17.92
CA ARG A 168 14.72 -1.50 19.10
C ARG A 168 16.00 -0.66 19.13
N ILE A 169 16.68 -0.54 17.99
CA ILE A 169 17.91 0.26 17.88
C ILE A 169 17.60 1.74 18.10
N SER A 170 16.59 2.30 17.43
CA SER A 170 16.21 3.70 17.60
C SER A 170 15.76 4.02 19.02
N LEU A 171 15.01 3.11 19.67
CA LEU A 171 14.63 3.23 21.08
C LEU A 171 15.84 3.17 22.02
N TYR A 172 16.80 2.28 21.76
CA TYR A 172 18.05 2.23 22.52
C TYR A 172 18.79 3.58 22.45
N TYR A 173 18.93 4.16 21.26
CA TYR A 173 19.57 5.47 21.11
C TYR A 173 18.77 6.58 21.82
N LYS A 174 17.44 6.57 21.73
CA LYS A 174 16.58 7.55 22.41
C LYS A 174 16.71 7.50 23.94
N ARG A 175 16.85 6.31 24.52
CA ARG A 175 16.91 6.12 25.98
C ARG A 175 18.29 6.40 26.59
N ASN A 176 19.37 6.13 25.85
CA ASN A 176 20.72 6.11 26.42
C ASN A 176 21.53 7.38 26.14
N TYR A 177 20.98 8.34 25.38
CA TYR A 177 21.73 9.50 24.94
C TYR A 177 20.85 10.76 24.98
N SER A 178 21.46 11.90 25.30
CA SER A 178 20.75 13.17 25.45
C SER A 178 20.27 13.74 24.12
N SER A 179 19.14 14.46 24.13
CA SER A 179 18.65 15.23 22.97
C SER A 179 19.70 16.23 22.42
N ASN A 180 20.52 16.81 23.29
CA ASN A 180 21.61 17.74 22.91
C ASN A 180 22.73 17.04 22.12
N SER A 181 23.00 15.76 22.39
CA SER A 181 24.00 14.98 21.67
C SER A 181 23.66 14.78 20.19
N PHE A 182 22.43 15.10 19.80
CA PHE A 182 21.88 14.82 18.49
C PHE A 182 21.14 16.01 17.86
N ASN A 183 21.16 17.16 18.51
CA ASN A 183 20.44 18.35 18.08
C ASN A 183 18.95 18.07 17.82
N GLU A 184 18.30 17.33 18.74
CA GLU A 184 16.88 17.02 18.63
C GLU A 184 16.03 18.28 18.93
N ASP A 185 15.63 19.01 17.89
CA ASP A 185 14.55 19.98 18.02
C ASP A 185 13.21 19.24 17.97
N LYS A 186 12.58 19.07 19.13
CA LYS A 186 11.27 18.41 19.25
C LYS A 186 10.18 19.15 18.49
N ASN A 187 10.29 20.48 18.35
CA ASN A 187 9.27 21.28 17.70
C ASN A 187 9.26 21.12 16.18
N LEU A 188 10.40 20.71 15.62
CA LEU A 188 10.61 20.58 14.19
C LEU A 188 9.58 19.65 13.54
N PHE A 189 9.17 18.61 14.25
CA PHE A 189 8.25 17.59 13.74
C PHE A 189 6.90 17.55 14.48
N ASN A 190 6.60 18.53 15.34
CA ASN A 190 5.33 18.57 16.09
C ASN A 190 4.09 18.65 15.17
N HIS A 191 4.27 19.11 13.93
CA HIS A 191 3.21 19.21 12.94
C HIS A 191 3.04 17.91 12.12
N PHE A 192 3.93 16.93 12.28
CA PHE A 192 3.80 15.64 11.59
C PHE A 192 2.68 14.81 12.21
N LYS A 193 1.78 14.33 11.36
CA LYS A 193 0.71 13.41 11.77
C LYS A 193 1.19 11.97 11.73
N TYR A 194 0.70 11.15 12.66
CA TYR A 194 0.92 9.70 12.63
C TYR A 194 -0.32 9.02 12.14
N ILE A 195 -0.19 8.25 11.07
CA ILE A 195 -1.26 7.43 10.52
C ILE A 195 -0.70 6.02 10.44
N GLU A 196 -1.16 5.14 11.33
CA GLU A 196 -0.72 3.74 11.34
C GLU A 196 -0.98 3.13 9.96
N ARG A 197 0.05 2.52 9.35
CA ARG A 197 -0.13 1.78 8.11
C ARG A 197 -0.86 0.49 8.42
N ASN A 198 -2.13 0.46 8.08
CA ASN A 198 -2.93 -0.75 8.05
C ASN A 198 -2.56 -1.55 6.79
N PHE A 199 -2.42 -2.86 6.95
CA PHE A 199 -2.13 -3.78 5.86
C PHE A 199 -3.41 -4.19 5.14
N PHE A 200 -3.30 -4.28 3.82
CA PHE A 200 -4.32 -4.69 2.86
C PHE A 200 -5.18 -5.90 3.29
N LEU A 201 -4.63 -6.81 4.10
CA LEU A 201 -5.30 -8.04 4.53
C LEU A 201 -6.12 -7.93 5.81
N HIS A 202 -6.09 -6.81 6.52
CA HIS A 202 -6.97 -6.62 7.67
C HIS A 202 -8.46 -6.58 7.25
N THR A 203 -8.74 -6.25 6.00
CA THR A 203 -10.07 -6.33 5.40
C THR A 203 -10.07 -7.43 4.33
N PRO A 204 -10.76 -8.57 4.52
CA PRO A 204 -10.76 -9.63 3.54
C PRO A 204 -11.42 -9.14 2.24
N PRO A 205 -10.88 -9.48 1.06
CA PRO A 205 -11.54 -9.17 -0.21
C PRO A 205 -12.95 -9.76 -0.26
N ARG A 206 -13.86 -9.07 -0.94
CA ARG A 206 -15.29 -9.42 -1.01
C ARG A 206 -15.61 -10.84 -1.47
N ASN A 207 -14.79 -11.34 -2.38
CA ASN A 207 -14.96 -12.63 -3.03
C ASN A 207 -14.00 -13.68 -2.49
N LEU A 208 -13.44 -13.46 -1.30
CA LEU A 208 -12.59 -14.46 -0.64
C LEU A 208 -13.41 -15.73 -0.40
N ILE A 209 -13.08 -16.80 -1.14
CA ILE A 209 -13.60 -18.14 -0.88
C ILE A 209 -13.12 -18.54 0.52
N ARG A 210 -14.01 -18.48 1.51
CA ARG A 210 -13.76 -19.08 2.82
C ARG A 210 -13.90 -20.60 2.68
N ASN A 211 -12.87 -21.27 2.18
CA ASN A 211 -12.72 -22.69 2.49
C ASN A 211 -12.18 -22.76 3.91
N ASN A 212 -12.99 -23.31 4.83
CA ASN A 212 -12.69 -23.40 6.27
C ASN A 212 -11.43 -24.24 6.60
N ASP A 213 -10.79 -24.83 5.61
CA ASP A 213 -9.67 -25.76 5.78
C ASP A 213 -8.28 -25.17 5.43
N PHE A 214 -8.19 -23.91 4.97
CA PHE A 214 -6.92 -23.33 4.56
C PHE A 214 -6.68 -21.92 5.12
N ASP A 215 -5.49 -21.71 5.67
CA ASP A 215 -4.98 -20.39 6.03
C ASP A 215 -4.89 -19.51 4.75
N PRO A 216 -5.64 -18.39 4.67
CA PRO A 216 -5.59 -17.45 3.56
C PRO A 216 -4.21 -16.80 3.38
N SER A 217 -3.24 -17.02 4.26
CA SER A 217 -1.87 -16.55 4.06
C SER A 217 -1.05 -17.44 3.13
N LEU A 218 -1.14 -18.76 3.34
CA LEU A 218 -0.35 -19.76 2.60
C LEU A 218 -0.86 -19.96 1.17
N THR A 219 -2.18 -19.91 0.97
CA THR A 219 -2.80 -20.09 -0.36
C THR A 219 -2.47 -18.94 -1.31
N TYR A 220 -2.46 -17.71 -0.83
CA TYR A 220 -2.33 -16.53 -1.70
C TYR A 220 -0.88 -16.26 -2.11
N GLU A 221 0.08 -16.55 -1.22
CA GLU A 221 1.50 -16.52 -1.56
C GLU A 221 1.84 -17.57 -2.63
N PHE A 222 1.26 -18.77 -2.52
CA PHE A 222 1.52 -19.87 -3.45
C PHE A 222 0.79 -19.72 -4.79
N LEU A 223 -0.43 -19.15 -4.79
CA LEU A 223 -1.26 -18.98 -5.98
C LEU A 223 -0.93 -17.72 -6.79
N GLY A 224 -0.10 -16.80 -6.26
CA GLY A 224 0.23 -15.56 -6.95
C GLY A 224 -0.98 -14.66 -7.17
N VAL A 225 -1.84 -14.56 -6.15
CA VAL A 225 -3.13 -13.88 -6.28
C VAL A 225 -2.94 -12.41 -6.64
N ILE A 226 -3.72 -12.00 -7.63
CA ILE A 226 -3.77 -10.64 -8.15
C ILE A 226 -5.05 -9.98 -7.65
N PHE A 227 -4.98 -8.70 -7.31
CA PHE A 227 -6.11 -7.92 -6.84
C PHE A 227 -6.39 -6.74 -7.77
N HIS A 228 -7.65 -6.33 -7.88
CA HIS A 228 -8.01 -5.03 -8.42
C HIS A 228 -8.31 -4.08 -7.27
N PHE A 229 -7.49 -3.04 -7.13
CA PHE A 229 -7.75 -1.90 -6.25
C PHE A 229 -8.39 -0.78 -7.07
N CYS A 230 -9.56 -0.31 -6.68
CA CYS A 230 -10.20 0.84 -7.34
C CYS A 230 -9.72 2.15 -6.71
N LYS A 231 -9.01 2.99 -7.48
CA LYS A 231 -8.54 4.30 -6.99
C LYS A 231 -9.64 5.32 -6.74
N SER A 232 -10.87 5.04 -7.19
CA SER A 232 -12.01 5.97 -7.04
C SER A 232 -12.79 5.72 -5.74
N CYS A 233 -13.04 4.46 -5.40
CA CYS A 233 -13.78 4.08 -4.19
C CYS A 233 -12.94 3.34 -3.15
N HIS A 234 -11.68 3.04 -3.45
CA HIS A 234 -10.75 2.26 -2.63
C HIS A 234 -11.22 0.83 -2.33
N HIS A 235 -12.18 0.33 -3.12
CA HIS A 235 -12.64 -1.06 -3.08
C HIS A 235 -11.62 -2.03 -3.66
N ILE A 236 -11.59 -3.25 -3.12
CA ILE A 236 -10.66 -4.31 -3.48
C ILE A 236 -11.43 -5.59 -3.87
N ASP A 237 -11.12 -6.15 -5.03
CA ASP A 237 -11.60 -7.46 -5.48
C ASP A 237 -10.44 -8.41 -5.82
N ILE A 238 -10.63 -9.73 -5.58
CA ILE A 238 -9.71 -10.79 -6.03
C ILE A 238 -9.96 -11.11 -7.51
N VAL A 239 -8.86 -11.36 -8.24
CA VAL A 239 -8.88 -11.81 -9.62
C VAL A 239 -8.94 -13.33 -9.70
N GLU A 240 -10.15 -13.89 -9.78
CA GLU A 240 -10.34 -15.30 -10.15
C GLU A 240 -10.51 -15.41 -11.67
N ASN A 241 -9.38 -15.40 -12.41
CA ASN A 241 -9.36 -15.53 -13.89
C ASN A 241 -10.11 -14.44 -14.68
N ARG A 242 -10.48 -13.32 -14.07
CA ARG A 242 -11.21 -12.22 -14.72
C ARG A 242 -10.42 -10.92 -14.64
N ASN A 243 -9.92 -10.43 -15.79
CA ASN A 243 -9.39 -9.07 -15.88
C ASN A 243 -10.56 -8.08 -15.79
N TYR A 244 -10.75 -7.48 -14.63
CA TYR A 244 -11.78 -6.46 -14.43
C TYR A 244 -11.32 -5.17 -15.08
N LYS A 245 -12.19 -4.60 -15.90
CA LYS A 245 -12.00 -3.29 -16.54
C LYS A 245 -12.70 -2.19 -15.77
N PHE A 246 -13.70 -2.55 -14.96
CA PHE A 246 -14.52 -1.63 -14.18
C PHE A 246 -14.70 -2.17 -12.76
N CYS A 247 -14.74 -1.27 -11.79
CA CYS A 247 -15.04 -1.58 -10.41
C CYS A 247 -16.47 -2.10 -10.28
N THR A 248 -16.64 -3.24 -9.63
CA THR A 248 -17.94 -3.89 -9.42
C THR A 248 -18.86 -3.11 -8.48
N LEU A 249 -18.33 -2.19 -7.66
CA LEU A 249 -19.11 -1.40 -6.71
C LEU A 249 -19.44 0.01 -7.20
N CYS A 250 -18.49 0.73 -7.80
CA CYS A 250 -18.70 2.12 -8.22
C CYS A 250 -18.67 2.34 -9.75
N GLY A 251 -18.42 1.29 -10.55
CA GLY A 251 -18.39 1.40 -12.01
C GLY A 251 -17.16 2.12 -12.58
N SER A 252 -16.23 2.61 -11.76
CA SER A 252 -15.02 3.29 -12.24
C SER A 252 -14.06 2.34 -12.96
N ASN A 253 -13.46 2.80 -14.06
CA ASN A 253 -12.38 2.09 -14.76
C ASN A 253 -10.98 2.39 -14.20
N ASN A 254 -10.86 3.19 -13.14
CA ASN A 254 -9.60 3.53 -12.50
C ASN A 254 -9.17 2.41 -11.54
N LEU A 255 -8.82 1.26 -12.12
CA LEU A 255 -8.37 0.07 -11.40
C LEU A 255 -6.85 -0.06 -11.47
N LEU A 256 -6.23 -0.32 -10.32
CA LEU A 256 -4.85 -0.72 -10.18
C LEU A 256 -4.79 -2.23 -9.95
N LEU A 257 -4.08 -2.93 -10.82
CA LEU A 257 -3.80 -4.35 -10.65
C LEU A 257 -2.64 -4.50 -9.66
N VAL A 258 -2.87 -5.15 -8.52
CA VAL A 258 -1.87 -5.32 -7.46
C VAL A 258 -1.45 -6.79 -7.41
N SER A 259 -0.16 -7.04 -7.54
CA SER A 259 0.47 -8.36 -7.44
C SER A 259 1.75 -8.25 -6.64
N LYS A 260 2.46 -9.38 -6.47
CA LYS A 260 3.77 -9.39 -5.79
C LYS A 260 4.82 -8.49 -6.46
N ASP A 261 4.65 -8.20 -7.75
CA ASP A 261 5.64 -7.48 -8.56
C ASP A 261 5.47 -5.95 -8.47
N ASN A 262 4.40 -5.46 -7.83
CA ASN A 262 4.19 -4.02 -7.59
C ASN A 262 3.57 -3.69 -6.22
N TYR A 263 3.52 -4.68 -5.30
CA TYR A 263 2.90 -4.49 -3.99
C TYR A 263 3.68 -3.48 -3.13
N PHE A 264 5.01 -3.37 -3.28
CA PHE A 264 5.79 -2.39 -2.53
C PHE A 264 5.36 -0.96 -2.86
N GLU A 265 5.22 -0.64 -4.13
CA GLU A 265 4.80 0.67 -4.62
C GLU A 265 3.35 0.95 -4.22
N PHE A 266 2.47 -0.05 -4.32
CA PHE A 266 1.10 0.04 -3.83
C PHE A 266 1.05 0.33 -2.32
N HIS A 267 1.83 -0.38 -1.52
CA HIS A 267 1.95 -0.19 -0.06
C HIS A 267 2.44 1.23 0.28
N GLU A 268 3.40 1.75 -0.47
CA GLU A 268 3.92 3.10 -0.26
C GLU A 268 2.92 4.19 -0.67
N ALA A 269 2.19 4.02 -1.78
CA ALA A 269 1.40 5.09 -2.41
C ALA A 269 -0.12 5.04 -2.15
N GLU A 270 -0.76 3.88 -2.26
CA GLU A 270 -2.23 3.75 -2.40
C GLU A 270 -2.87 3.00 -1.22
N GLU A 271 -2.14 2.09 -0.57
CA GLU A 271 -2.70 1.29 0.52
C GLU A 271 -3.13 2.18 1.69
N GLN A 272 -2.32 3.18 2.03
CA GLN A 272 -2.60 4.08 3.15
C GLN A 272 -3.83 4.97 2.92
N THR A 273 -4.01 5.49 1.71
CA THR A 273 -5.17 6.34 1.39
C THR A 273 -6.47 5.54 1.47
N ALA A 274 -6.45 4.27 1.08
CA ALA A 274 -7.59 3.37 1.21
C ALA A 274 -8.08 3.24 2.67
N PHE A 275 -7.15 3.13 3.62
CA PHE A 275 -7.49 2.99 5.04
C PHE A 275 -7.89 4.31 5.70
N ILE A 276 -7.26 5.43 5.36
CA ILE A 276 -7.69 6.76 5.85
C ILE A 276 -9.15 7.00 5.44
N ASP A 277 -9.49 6.72 4.18
CA ASP A 277 -10.86 6.81 3.69
C ASP A 277 -11.82 5.92 4.49
N GLN A 278 -11.41 4.71 4.89
CA GLN A 278 -12.22 3.83 5.74
C GLN A 278 -12.38 4.34 7.17
N GLU A 279 -11.34 4.92 7.79
CA GLU A 279 -11.48 5.49 9.13
C GLU A 279 -12.43 6.69 9.15
N GLU A 280 -12.34 7.56 8.13
CA GLU A 280 -13.19 8.76 7.98
C GLU A 280 -14.64 8.42 7.58
N ASN A 281 -14.83 7.38 6.76
CA ASN A 281 -16.14 6.97 6.26
C ASN A 281 -16.77 5.77 7.03
N GLY A 282 -16.05 5.19 7.98
CA GLY A 282 -16.42 3.92 8.60
C GLY A 282 -16.14 2.71 7.71
N ASP A 283 -16.40 1.52 8.23
CA ASP A 283 -16.22 0.27 7.48
C ASP A 283 -17.01 0.35 6.15
N MET A 284 -16.38 -0.07 5.04
CA MET A 284 -17.07 -0.19 3.76
C MET A 284 -18.15 -1.26 3.85
N HIS A 285 -19.34 -0.88 4.31
CA HIS A 285 -20.52 -1.73 4.32
C HIS A 285 -21.17 -1.67 2.94
N TYR A 286 -21.18 -2.80 2.24
CA TYR A 286 -22.01 -3.00 1.07
C TYR A 286 -22.87 -4.25 1.27
N THR A 287 -24.12 -4.17 0.83
CA THR A 287 -25.03 -5.32 0.87
C THR A 287 -24.53 -6.39 -0.11
N LYS A 288 -24.37 -7.61 0.39
CA LYS A 288 -24.04 -8.81 -0.39
C LYS A 288 -25.18 -9.81 -0.24
N LEU A 289 -25.88 -10.05 -1.34
CA LEU A 289 -26.90 -11.08 -1.41
C LEU A 289 -26.24 -12.45 -1.67
N LYS A 290 -26.76 -13.50 -1.03
CA LYS A 290 -26.32 -14.88 -1.21
C LYS A 290 -26.94 -15.46 -2.48
N LEU A 291 -26.10 -16.09 -3.27
CA LEU A 291 -26.49 -16.73 -4.53
C LEU A 291 -26.17 -18.22 -4.49
N ASP A 292 -27.02 -19.02 -5.12
CA ASP A 292 -26.78 -20.44 -5.39
C ASP A 292 -25.71 -20.64 -6.49
N ALA A 293 -25.41 -21.91 -6.80
CA ALA A 293 -24.42 -22.29 -7.80
C ALA A 293 -24.77 -21.81 -9.24
N ASP A 294 -26.04 -21.55 -9.52
CA ASP A 294 -26.53 -21.04 -10.80
C ASP A 294 -26.56 -19.49 -10.84
N GLY A 295 -26.24 -18.83 -9.72
CA GLY A 295 -26.27 -17.38 -9.57
C GLY A 295 -27.66 -16.81 -9.23
N ARG A 296 -28.61 -17.65 -8.81
CA ARG A 296 -29.93 -17.22 -8.33
C ARG A 296 -29.87 -16.87 -6.85
N LEU A 297 -30.72 -15.94 -6.43
CA LEU A 297 -30.87 -15.57 -5.04
C LEU A 297 -31.24 -16.79 -4.16
N GLU A 298 -30.44 -17.05 -3.13
CA GLU A 298 -30.63 -18.16 -2.16
C GLU A 298 -31.43 -17.72 -0.91
N GLU A 299 -31.59 -16.41 -0.73
CA GLU A 299 -32.35 -15.80 0.38
C GLU A 299 -33.72 -15.28 -0.07
N LYS A 300 -34.54 -14.85 0.90
CA LYS A 300 -35.84 -14.23 0.61
C LYS A 300 -35.70 -13.03 -0.31
N CYS A 301 -36.69 -12.79 -1.16
CA CYS A 301 -36.70 -11.62 -2.06
C CYS A 301 -36.54 -10.31 -1.26
N PRO A 302 -35.49 -9.50 -1.49
CA PRO A 302 -35.31 -8.24 -0.75
C PRO A 302 -36.44 -7.23 -0.94
N ARG A 303 -37.18 -7.34 -2.06
CA ARG A 303 -38.27 -6.42 -2.40
C ARG A 303 -39.60 -6.75 -1.71
N CYS A 304 -39.93 -8.03 -1.55
CA CYS A 304 -41.26 -8.45 -1.09
C CYS A 304 -41.25 -9.60 -0.07
N GLU A 305 -40.07 -9.99 0.38
CA GLU A 305 -39.84 -11.02 1.39
C GLU A 305 -40.31 -12.44 1.01
N ASN A 306 -40.67 -12.67 -0.26
CA ASN A 306 -41.04 -14.00 -0.73
C ASN A 306 -39.89 -15.00 -0.56
N GLU A 307 -40.18 -16.13 0.09
CA GLU A 307 -39.22 -17.20 0.40
C GLU A 307 -39.17 -18.29 -0.68
N ASP A 308 -40.24 -18.47 -1.47
CA ASP A 308 -40.32 -19.47 -2.54
C ASP A 308 -39.94 -18.84 -3.88
N LEU A 309 -38.64 -18.83 -4.19
CA LEU A 309 -38.10 -18.27 -5.44
C LEU A 309 -37.92 -19.37 -6.51
N ARG A 310 -38.48 -19.16 -7.70
CA ARG A 310 -38.43 -20.13 -8.80
C ARG A 310 -38.01 -19.49 -10.11
N GLY A 311 -37.21 -20.21 -10.89
CA GLY A 311 -36.82 -19.78 -12.24
C GLY A 311 -35.84 -18.61 -12.22
N SER A 312 -36.18 -17.50 -12.90
CA SER A 312 -35.32 -16.31 -13.04
C SER A 312 -35.93 -15.04 -12.45
N TYR A 313 -37.16 -15.11 -11.94
CA TYR A 313 -37.89 -13.95 -11.42
C TYR A 313 -38.65 -14.35 -10.15
N CYS A 314 -38.87 -13.38 -9.27
CA CYS A 314 -39.76 -13.54 -8.13
C CYS A 314 -41.21 -13.67 -8.62
N ASN A 315 -41.88 -14.76 -8.28
CA ASN A 315 -43.27 -15.03 -8.64
C ASN A 315 -44.29 -14.11 -7.93
N ILE A 316 -43.86 -13.32 -6.94
CA ILE A 316 -44.72 -12.36 -6.23
C ILE A 316 -44.57 -10.95 -6.79
N CYS A 317 -43.34 -10.44 -6.87
CA CYS A 317 -43.09 -9.04 -7.25
C CYS A 317 -42.46 -8.86 -8.65
N GLY A 318 -42.17 -9.94 -9.36
CA GLY A 318 -41.57 -9.92 -10.70
C GLY A 318 -40.08 -9.58 -10.75
N ALA A 319 -39.43 -9.24 -9.63
CA ALA A 319 -38.01 -8.86 -9.62
C ALA A 319 -37.10 -9.97 -10.16
N GLY A 320 -36.13 -9.62 -11.01
CA GLY A 320 -35.12 -10.56 -11.50
C GLY A 320 -34.23 -11.07 -10.36
N ILE A 321 -34.20 -12.39 -10.12
CA ILE A 321 -33.47 -13.00 -8.99
C ILE A 321 -32.08 -13.53 -9.38
N ILE A 322 -31.63 -13.28 -10.61
CA ILE A 322 -30.26 -13.58 -11.07
C ILE A 322 -29.59 -12.25 -11.40
N ASN A 323 -28.43 -11.99 -10.79
CA ASN A 323 -27.70 -10.76 -11.07
C ASN A 323 -27.02 -10.85 -12.44
N LYS A 324 -27.32 -9.93 -13.34
CA LYS A 324 -26.79 -9.91 -14.72
C LYS A 324 -26.36 -8.50 -15.09
N CYS A 325 -25.54 -8.40 -16.13
CA CYS A 325 -25.27 -7.12 -16.78
C CYS A 325 -26.56 -6.65 -17.47
N SER A 326 -26.97 -5.39 -17.28
CA SER A 326 -28.14 -4.83 -17.99
C SER A 326 -27.82 -4.36 -19.41
N GLY A 327 -26.53 -4.26 -19.76
CA GLY A 327 -26.06 -3.60 -20.99
C GLY A 327 -25.92 -2.10 -20.79
N ASN A 328 -25.27 -1.41 -21.72
CA ASN A 328 -25.10 0.05 -21.61
C ASN A 328 -25.11 0.76 -22.95
N HIS A 329 -25.35 2.07 -22.91
CA HIS A 329 -25.21 2.94 -24.06
C HIS A 329 -23.79 3.51 -24.13
N ILE A 330 -23.20 3.50 -25.33
CA ILE A 330 -21.98 4.24 -25.66
C ILE A 330 -22.38 5.30 -26.69
N GLY A 331 -22.66 6.51 -26.23
CA GLY A 331 -23.29 7.54 -27.05
C GLY A 331 -24.69 7.10 -27.48
N SER A 332 -24.95 7.03 -28.79
CA SER A 332 -26.22 6.57 -29.35
C SER A 332 -26.30 5.05 -29.58
N LEU A 333 -25.19 4.31 -29.44
CA LEU A 333 -25.16 2.87 -29.68
C LEU A 333 -25.50 2.10 -28.40
N TRP A 334 -26.46 1.17 -28.49
CA TRP A 334 -26.74 0.21 -27.43
C TRP A 334 -25.77 -0.97 -27.49
N ARG A 335 -25.13 -1.25 -26.36
CA ARG A 335 -24.26 -2.42 -26.18
C ARG A 335 -25.01 -3.49 -25.39
N PRO A 336 -25.09 -4.72 -25.92
CA PRO A 336 -25.80 -5.80 -25.24
C PRO A 336 -25.15 -6.19 -23.92
N ALA A 337 -25.96 -6.79 -23.05
CA ALA A 337 -25.53 -7.39 -21.81
C ALA A 337 -24.36 -8.37 -22.02
N CYS A 338 -23.38 -8.34 -21.10
CA CYS A 338 -22.33 -9.34 -21.07
C CYS A 338 -22.88 -10.72 -20.67
N ILE A 339 -22.25 -11.78 -21.16
CA ILE A 339 -22.62 -13.16 -20.86
C ILE A 339 -22.19 -13.52 -19.43
N GLY A 340 -23.04 -14.30 -18.75
CA GLY A 340 -22.79 -14.83 -17.40
C GLY A 340 -23.55 -14.05 -16.32
N HIS A 341 -23.62 -14.65 -15.13
CA HIS A 341 -24.15 -13.98 -13.95
C HIS A 341 -23.05 -13.17 -13.24
N LEU A 342 -23.47 -12.07 -12.63
CA LEU A 342 -22.68 -11.26 -11.72
C LEU A 342 -22.84 -11.79 -10.29
N LEU A 343 -21.94 -11.38 -9.39
CA LEU A 343 -22.00 -11.79 -7.99
C LEU A 343 -23.06 -11.00 -7.22
N GLY A 344 -23.55 -11.52 -6.09
CA GLY A 344 -24.65 -10.92 -5.33
C GLY A 344 -24.33 -9.57 -4.67
N ALA A 345 -23.11 -9.06 -4.82
CA ALA A 345 -22.73 -7.72 -4.40
C ALA A 345 -22.33 -6.80 -5.58
N ASP A 346 -22.32 -7.29 -6.82
CA ASP A 346 -21.94 -6.51 -8.00
C ASP A 346 -23.04 -5.51 -8.36
N ARG A 347 -22.74 -4.22 -8.25
CA ARG A 347 -23.58 -3.11 -8.76
C ARG A 347 -23.30 -2.80 -10.22
N PHE A 348 -22.09 -3.10 -10.67
CA PHE A 348 -21.63 -2.82 -12.03
C PHE A 348 -20.95 -4.04 -12.65
N CYS A 349 -21.12 -4.20 -13.96
CA CYS A 349 -20.47 -5.24 -14.74
C CYS A 349 -18.98 -4.96 -14.86
N PRO A 350 -18.10 -5.87 -14.40
CA PRO A 350 -16.65 -5.65 -14.43
C PRO A 350 -16.05 -5.60 -15.84
N GLN A 351 -16.80 -5.96 -16.88
CA GLN A 351 -16.32 -6.02 -18.27
C GLN A 351 -16.71 -4.81 -19.12
N CYS A 352 -17.89 -4.23 -18.89
CA CYS A 352 -18.41 -3.13 -19.70
C CYS A 352 -18.80 -1.89 -18.92
N GLY A 353 -18.85 -1.94 -17.58
CA GLY A 353 -19.22 -0.82 -16.72
C GLY A 353 -20.73 -0.52 -16.67
N ALA A 354 -21.56 -1.33 -17.34
CA ALA A 354 -23.01 -1.27 -17.21
C ALA A 354 -23.45 -1.55 -15.77
N THR A 355 -24.61 -1.01 -15.39
CA THR A 355 -25.30 -1.36 -14.15
C THR A 355 -25.68 -2.85 -14.14
N SER A 356 -25.91 -3.37 -12.93
CA SER A 356 -26.39 -4.74 -12.74
C SER A 356 -27.91 -4.76 -12.62
N THR A 357 -28.53 -5.88 -12.98
CA THR A 357 -29.99 -6.03 -12.83
C THR A 357 -30.40 -5.91 -11.36
N PHE A 358 -29.58 -6.35 -10.42
CA PHE A 358 -29.87 -6.17 -9.00
C PHE A 358 -29.88 -4.70 -8.57
N LEU A 359 -29.01 -3.87 -9.15
CA LEU A 359 -29.02 -2.43 -8.90
C LEU A 359 -30.24 -1.75 -9.54
N GLU A 360 -30.53 -2.05 -10.81
CA GLU A 360 -31.68 -1.45 -11.53
C GLU A 360 -33.03 -1.85 -10.93
N GLU A 361 -33.14 -3.07 -10.44
CA GLU A 361 -34.32 -3.58 -9.74
C GLU A 361 -34.36 -3.14 -8.26
N GLY A 362 -33.40 -2.36 -7.77
CA GLY A 362 -33.35 -1.91 -6.37
C GLY A 362 -33.25 -3.06 -5.35
N LEU A 363 -32.75 -4.23 -5.77
CA LEU A 363 -32.39 -5.32 -4.85
C LEU A 363 -31.05 -5.04 -4.15
N LEU A 364 -30.20 -4.24 -4.79
CA LEU A 364 -28.99 -3.66 -4.22
C LEU A 364 -29.10 -2.15 -4.24
N GLU A 365 -28.74 -1.52 -3.14
CA GLU A 365 -28.57 -0.07 -3.09
C GLU A 365 -27.26 0.36 -3.76
N GLU A 366 -27.25 1.59 -4.28
CA GLU A 366 -26.04 2.26 -4.75
C GLU A 366 -24.96 2.25 -3.68
N TYR A 367 -23.72 2.08 -4.11
CA TYR A 367 -22.60 2.16 -3.19
C TYR A 367 -22.35 3.64 -2.82
N THR A 368 -22.82 4.04 -1.64
CA THR A 368 -22.51 5.34 -1.05
C THR A 368 -21.47 5.16 0.05
N LYS A 369 -20.38 5.95 0.02
CA LYS A 369 -19.47 6.07 1.16
C LYS A 369 -20.26 6.68 2.33
N THR A 370 -20.58 5.91 3.37
CA THR A 370 -21.16 6.45 4.60
C THR A 370 -20.17 7.47 5.18
N LYS A 371 -20.57 8.64 5.66
CA LYS A 371 -19.64 9.53 6.40
C LYS A 371 -19.84 9.32 7.89
N LYS A 372 -18.78 9.04 8.65
CA LYS A 372 -18.86 9.21 10.11
C LYS A 372 -18.86 10.71 10.40
N ASN A 373 -20.01 11.25 10.78
CA ASN A 373 -20.06 12.57 11.40
C ASN A 373 -19.36 12.51 12.76
N ASN A 374 -18.06 12.80 12.80
CA ASN A 374 -17.31 13.01 14.05
C ASN A 374 -17.62 14.40 14.66
N LEU A 375 -18.91 14.68 14.88
CA LEU A 375 -19.41 15.80 15.66
C LEU A 375 -20.31 15.24 16.75
N GLU A 376 -19.70 14.60 17.74
CA GLU A 376 -20.20 14.48 19.13
C GLU A 376 -19.32 13.48 19.88
N LYS A 377 -18.34 14.00 20.64
CA LYS A 377 -17.77 13.46 21.90
C LYS A 377 -16.34 13.97 22.12
N LYS A 378 -16.16 15.29 22.24
CA LYS A 378 -15.13 15.91 23.09
C LYS A 378 -15.59 17.30 23.54
N THR A 379 -16.66 17.36 24.31
CA THR A 379 -16.83 18.43 25.31
C THR A 379 -16.36 17.84 26.64
N PRO A 380 -15.24 18.31 27.24
CA PRO A 380 -14.99 18.04 28.63
C PRO A 380 -16.07 18.75 29.43
N LYS A 381 -16.87 17.99 30.19
CA LYS A 381 -17.65 18.55 31.29
C LYS A 381 -16.65 19.13 32.29
N LEU A 382 -16.58 20.45 32.35
CA LEU A 382 -16.11 21.17 33.53
C LEU A 382 -17.10 20.87 34.66
N ALA A 383 -16.60 20.23 35.70
CA ALA A 383 -17.13 20.29 37.06
C ALA A 383 -15.92 20.36 38.00
#